data_AF-A0A8T3MLV7-F1
#
_entry.id   AF-A0A8T3MLV7-F1
#
_cell.length_a   1.000
_cell.length_b   1.000
_cell.length_c   1.000
_cell.angle_alpha   90.00
_cell.angle_beta   90.00
_cell.angle_gamma   90.00
#
_symmetry.space_group_name_H-M   'P 1'
#
loop_
_entity.id
_entity.type
_entity.pdbx_description
1 polymer ?
#
loop_
_entity_poly.entity_id
_entity_poly.type
_entity_poly.pdbx_seq_one_letter_code
_entity_poly.pdbx_strand_id
1 'polypeptide(L)'
;MPPADLGAPTVRPADVERWFADLGIEALERADREGVTSWDLVLDGRRRFDLRITVILDPELALICWAHYAPPINDMFRKSYRRLLRWNDEFPFAKFSLGEDERPVLAVELPIARASGDELGTALVRIAAIGDQLLDESRDWLWLGGRIPDLSDRRPRNESLLDRFAPRLAELLGPRV
;
A
#
# COMPACT_ATOMS: atom_id res chain seq x y z
N MET A 1 -37.78 7.13 -2.60
CA MET A 1 -37.04 6.76 -3.82
C MET A 1 -36.16 5.57 -3.44
N PRO A 2 -36.36 4.37 -4.00
CA PRO A 2 -35.37 3.31 -3.81
C PRO A 2 -34.10 3.70 -4.58
N PRO A 3 -32.89 3.39 -4.08
CA PRO A 3 -31.70 3.55 -4.89
C PRO A 3 -31.80 2.60 -6.10
N ALA A 4 -31.38 3.08 -7.26
CA ALA A 4 -31.26 2.25 -8.44
C ALA A 4 -30.22 1.16 -8.15
N ASP A 5 -30.70 -0.08 -8.06
CA ASP A 5 -29.86 -1.27 -8.09
C ASP A 5 -29.33 -1.43 -9.52
N LEU A 6 -28.40 -0.54 -9.89
CA LEU A 6 -27.56 -0.70 -11.06
C LEU A 6 -26.62 -1.83 -10.67
N GLY A 7 -26.86 -3.03 -11.20
CA GLY A 7 -26.08 -4.24 -10.98
C GLY A 7 -24.58 -4.04 -11.24
N ALA A 8 -23.93 -3.41 -10.27
CA ALA A 8 -22.50 -3.21 -10.24
C ALA A 8 -21.91 -4.62 -10.14
N PRO A 9 -20.92 -4.97 -10.97
CA PRO A 9 -20.24 -6.23 -10.82
C PRO A 9 -19.69 -6.29 -9.39
N THR A 10 -20.25 -7.17 -8.57
CA THR A 10 -19.75 -7.40 -7.22
C THR A 10 -18.37 -8.01 -7.37
N VAL A 11 -17.33 -7.25 -7.01
CA VAL A 11 -15.97 -7.79 -6.96
C VAL A 11 -15.94 -8.84 -5.88
N ARG A 12 -15.56 -10.07 -6.25
CA ARG A 12 -15.47 -11.19 -5.31
C ARG A 12 -14.02 -11.50 -4.99
N PRO A 13 -13.75 -12.26 -3.91
CA PRO A 13 -12.40 -12.71 -3.59
C PRO A 13 -11.65 -13.35 -4.76
N ALA A 14 -12.31 -14.23 -5.53
CA ALA A 14 -11.73 -14.87 -6.71
C ALA A 14 -11.35 -13.90 -7.83
N ASP A 15 -12.00 -12.74 -7.91
CA ASP A 15 -11.65 -11.70 -8.87
C ASP A 15 -10.35 -10.99 -8.47
N VAL A 16 -10.17 -10.73 -7.18
CA VAL A 16 -8.92 -10.16 -6.61
C VAL A 16 -7.75 -11.15 -6.75
N GLU A 17 -7.98 -12.43 -6.46
CA GLU A 17 -6.97 -13.48 -6.61
C GLU A 17 -6.52 -13.65 -8.07
N ARG A 18 -7.46 -13.56 -9.02
CA ARG A 18 -7.13 -13.51 -10.45
C ARG A 18 -6.29 -12.28 -10.79
N TRP A 19 -6.64 -11.11 -10.26
CA TRP A 19 -5.84 -9.90 -10.48
C TRP A 19 -4.43 -10.04 -9.92
N PHE A 20 -4.24 -10.65 -8.75
CA PHE A 20 -2.90 -10.93 -8.23
C PHE A 20 -2.10 -11.80 -9.20
N ALA A 21 -2.69 -12.88 -9.71
CA ALA A 21 -2.04 -13.74 -10.70
C ALA A 21 -1.66 -12.96 -11.98
N ASP A 22 -2.58 -12.15 -12.51
CA ASP A 22 -2.34 -11.30 -13.70
C ASP A 22 -1.25 -10.23 -13.47
N LEU A 23 -1.07 -9.82 -12.22
CA LEU A 23 -0.05 -8.86 -11.78
C LEU A 23 1.28 -9.53 -11.39
N GLY A 24 1.34 -10.87 -11.37
CA GLY A 24 2.52 -11.62 -10.94
C GLY A 24 2.79 -11.52 -9.43
N ILE A 25 1.74 -11.33 -8.63
CA ILE A 25 1.80 -11.20 -7.17
C ILE A 25 1.32 -12.51 -6.54
N GLU A 26 2.06 -12.99 -5.55
CA GLU A 26 1.67 -14.14 -4.73
C GLU A 26 1.26 -13.67 -3.34
N ALA A 27 0.08 -14.09 -2.88
CA ALA A 27 -0.38 -13.85 -1.52
C ALA A 27 0.24 -14.87 -0.56
N LEU A 28 0.78 -14.38 0.55
CA LEU A 28 1.39 -15.21 1.59
C LEU A 28 0.34 -15.87 2.49
N GLU A 29 -0.69 -15.11 2.82
CA GLU A 29 -1.79 -15.55 3.69
C GLU A 29 -3.11 -15.00 3.16
N ARG A 30 -4.20 -15.74 3.41
CA ARG A 30 -5.56 -15.33 3.13
C ARG A 30 -6.41 -15.58 4.37
N ALA A 31 -7.24 -14.60 4.73
CA ALA A 31 -8.17 -14.70 5.83
C ALA A 31 -9.56 -14.22 5.42
N ASP A 32 -10.61 -14.81 6.01
CA ASP A 32 -11.99 -14.34 5.88
C ASP A 32 -12.57 -14.05 7.25
N ARG A 33 -13.25 -12.92 7.37
CA ARG A 33 -13.93 -12.54 8.60
C ARG A 33 -15.15 -11.68 8.28
N GLU A 34 -16.33 -12.10 8.75
CA GLU A 34 -17.54 -11.26 8.74
C GLU A 34 -17.89 -10.71 7.33
N GLY A 35 -17.67 -11.50 6.27
CA GLY A 35 -17.93 -11.10 4.88
C GLY A 35 -16.81 -10.31 4.20
N VAL A 36 -15.74 -9.99 4.94
CA VAL A 36 -14.52 -9.36 4.44
C VAL A 36 -13.47 -10.43 4.19
N THR A 37 -12.78 -10.35 3.05
CA THR A 37 -11.61 -11.20 2.75
C THR A 37 -10.35 -10.33 2.72
N SER A 38 -9.26 -10.82 3.30
CA SER A 38 -7.96 -10.14 3.25
C SER A 38 -6.84 -11.06 2.81
N TRP A 39 -5.81 -10.48 2.19
CA TRP A 39 -4.61 -11.17 1.76
C TRP A 39 -3.37 -10.39 2.20
N ASP A 40 -2.39 -11.09 2.76
CA ASP A 40 -1.10 -10.49 3.09
C ASP A 40 -0.10 -10.70 1.97
N LEU A 41 0.54 -9.60 1.57
CA LEU A 41 1.52 -9.51 0.50
C LEU A 41 2.84 -8.98 1.05
N VAL A 42 3.92 -9.28 0.33
CA VAL A 42 5.20 -8.57 0.49
C VAL A 42 5.59 -8.00 -0.85
N LEU A 43 5.74 -6.68 -0.92
CA LEU A 43 6.20 -5.98 -2.12
C LEU A 43 7.52 -5.26 -1.85
N ASP A 44 8.32 -5.20 -2.89
CA ASP A 44 9.53 -4.39 -2.96
C ASP A 44 9.27 -3.14 -3.82
N GLY A 45 9.73 -2.00 -3.33
CA GLY A 45 10.02 -0.83 -4.15
C GLY A 45 11.39 -0.94 -4.81
N ARG A 46 11.82 0.13 -5.48
CA ARG A 46 13.17 0.23 -6.09
C ARG A 46 14.26 0.46 -5.05
N ARG A 47 13.92 1.03 -3.89
CA ARG A 47 14.85 1.36 -2.79
C ARG A 47 14.44 0.69 -1.48
N ARG A 48 13.13 0.60 -1.21
CA ARG A 48 12.56 0.04 0.01
C ARG A 48 12.05 -1.36 -0.25
N PHE A 49 12.65 -2.32 0.44
CA PHE A 49 12.32 -3.72 0.30
C PHE A 49 11.44 -4.23 1.44
N ASP A 50 10.82 -5.38 1.22
CA ASP A 50 10.07 -6.17 2.21
C ASP A 50 8.89 -5.42 2.85
N LEU A 51 8.20 -4.59 2.07
CA LEU A 51 7.03 -3.86 2.54
C LEU A 51 5.84 -4.82 2.65
N ARG A 52 5.37 -5.06 3.87
CA ARG A 52 4.18 -5.87 4.14
C ARG A 52 2.92 -5.09 3.88
N ILE A 53 2.04 -5.64 3.07
CA ILE A 53 0.78 -5.00 2.67
C ILE A 53 -0.35 -6.00 2.85
N THR A 54 -1.37 -5.62 3.60
CA THR A 54 -2.63 -6.35 3.67
C THR A 54 -3.61 -5.74 2.67
N VAL A 55 -4.09 -6.51 1.71
CA VAL A 55 -5.19 -6.13 0.81
C VAL A 55 -6.48 -6.64 1.42
N ILE A 56 -7.47 -5.76 1.59
CA ILE A 56 -8.74 -6.05 2.26
C ILE A 56 -9.88 -5.76 1.30
N LEU A 57 -10.68 -6.76 0.99
CA LEU A 57 -11.90 -6.65 0.20
C LEU A 57 -13.11 -6.70 1.14
N ASP A 58 -13.81 -5.57 1.21
CA ASP A 58 -15.21 -5.52 1.60
C ASP A 58 -16.04 -5.35 0.31
N PRO A 59 -16.78 -6.37 -0.16
CA PRO A 59 -17.53 -6.32 -1.40
C PRO A 59 -18.63 -5.25 -1.44
N GLU A 60 -19.04 -4.71 -0.29
CA GLU A 60 -20.06 -3.66 -0.20
C GLU A 60 -19.46 -2.26 -0.16
N LEU A 61 -18.17 -2.13 0.19
CA LEU A 61 -17.53 -0.84 0.46
C LEU A 61 -16.35 -0.54 -0.48
N ALA A 62 -15.26 -1.31 -0.36
CA ALA A 62 -13.98 -0.95 -0.96
C ALA A 62 -12.99 -2.11 -1.03
N LEU A 63 -11.97 -1.91 -1.87
CA LEU A 63 -10.71 -2.64 -1.81
C LEU A 63 -9.64 -1.73 -1.19
N ILE A 64 -9.10 -2.11 -0.03
CA ILE A 64 -8.16 -1.30 0.75
C ILE A 64 -6.80 -1.98 0.73
N CYS A 65 -5.77 -1.25 0.30
CA CYS A 65 -4.38 -1.70 0.38
C CYS A 65 -3.71 -1.02 1.57
N TRP A 66 -3.35 -1.80 2.59
CA TRP A 66 -2.82 -1.32 3.86
C TRP A 66 -1.37 -1.80 4.04
N ALA A 67 -0.40 -0.90 3.91
CA ALA A 67 0.99 -1.17 4.24
C ALA A 67 1.30 -0.97 5.73
N HIS A 68 1.89 -1.99 6.34
CA HIS A 68 2.53 -1.94 7.65
C HIS A 68 3.83 -1.17 7.52
N TYR A 69 3.75 0.15 7.56
CA TYR A 69 4.81 1.02 7.06
C TYR A 69 6.09 0.87 7.87
N ALA A 70 6.04 0.98 9.20
CA ALA A 70 7.21 0.79 10.06
C ALA A 70 6.89 -0.16 11.22
N PRO A 71 7.87 -0.56 12.05
CA PRO A 71 7.61 -1.11 13.38
C PRO A 71 6.84 -0.11 14.28
N PRO A 72 6.28 -0.56 15.43
CA PRO A 72 5.72 0.32 16.44
C PRO A 72 6.70 1.44 16.83
N ILE A 73 6.22 2.67 16.87
CA ILE A 73 7.04 3.84 17.17
C ILE A 73 6.75 4.36 18.58
N ASN A 74 7.66 4.10 19.52
CA ASN A 74 7.52 4.54 20.92
C ASN A 74 8.01 5.98 21.14
N ASP A 75 7.93 6.84 20.11
CA ASP A 75 8.53 8.18 20.14
C ASP A 75 7.59 9.23 20.76
N MET A 76 8.14 10.44 21.01
CA MET A 76 7.31 11.57 21.46
C MET A 76 6.28 11.92 20.37
N PHE A 77 5.09 11.32 20.47
CA PHE A 77 3.88 11.43 19.63
C PHE A 77 3.83 12.68 18.74
N ARG A 78 4.12 13.86 19.29
CA ARG A 78 4.10 15.13 18.57
C ARG A 78 4.97 15.17 17.30
N LYS A 79 6.16 14.58 17.26
CA LYS A 79 7.05 14.66 16.08
C LYS A 79 6.54 13.74 14.98
N SER A 80 6.27 12.47 15.30
CA SER A 80 5.79 11.50 14.34
C SER A 80 4.42 11.86 13.78
N TYR A 81 3.47 12.29 14.62
CA TYR A 81 2.15 12.72 14.12
C TYR A 81 2.24 13.89 13.15
N ARG A 82 3.11 14.89 13.41
CA ARG A 82 3.31 16.01 12.47
C ARG A 82 3.86 15.55 11.13
N ARG A 83 4.78 14.57 11.14
CA ARG A 83 5.32 13.96 9.92
C ARG A 83 4.22 13.24 9.14
N LEU A 84 3.40 12.42 9.80
CA LEU A 84 2.26 11.72 9.18
C LEU A 84 1.22 12.70 8.61
N LEU A 85 0.89 13.77 9.34
CA LEU A 85 -0.04 14.81 8.87
C LEU A 85 0.51 15.57 7.66
N ARG A 86 1.80 15.91 7.65
CA ARG A 86 2.44 16.55 6.50
C ARG A 86 2.43 15.61 5.29
N TRP A 87 2.77 14.34 5.48
CA TRP A 87 2.69 13.34 4.41
C TRP A 87 1.26 13.16 3.88
N ASN A 88 0.23 13.25 4.73
CA ASN A 88 -1.17 13.21 4.28
C ASN A 88 -1.56 14.34 3.31
N ASP A 89 -0.87 15.48 3.39
CA ASP A 89 -1.01 16.62 2.49
C ASP A 89 -0.16 16.44 1.21
N GLU A 90 1.09 16.00 1.37
CA GLU A 90 2.04 15.79 0.27
C GLU A 90 1.68 14.63 -0.67
N PHE A 91 0.96 13.61 -0.18
CA PHE A 91 0.66 12.39 -0.92
C PHE A 91 -0.85 12.24 -1.16
N PRO A 92 -1.37 12.80 -2.27
CA PRO A 92 -2.76 12.60 -2.67
C PRO A 92 -3.12 11.12 -2.82
N PHE A 93 -4.35 10.78 -2.46
CA PHE A 93 -4.91 9.42 -2.55
C PHE A 93 -4.19 8.35 -1.70
N ALA A 94 -3.26 8.76 -0.83
CA ALA A 94 -2.66 7.94 0.20
C ALA A 94 -2.97 8.53 1.57
N LYS A 95 -3.14 7.68 2.57
CA LYS A 95 -3.42 8.10 3.94
C LYS A 95 -2.49 7.41 4.92
N PHE A 96 -1.87 8.23 5.75
CA PHE A 96 -1.01 7.83 6.84
C PHE A 96 -1.77 7.92 8.16
N SER A 97 -1.68 6.85 8.95
CA SER A 97 -2.31 6.73 10.26
C SER A 97 -1.42 5.93 11.22
N LEU A 98 -1.90 5.73 12.44
CA LEU A 98 -1.30 4.83 13.41
C LEU A 98 -2.30 3.75 13.75
N GLY A 99 -1.83 2.50 13.74
CA GLY A 99 -2.56 1.38 14.31
C GLY A 99 -2.67 1.49 15.83
N GLU A 100 -3.52 0.64 16.40
CA GLU A 100 -3.67 0.53 17.86
C GLU A 100 -2.36 0.09 18.54
N ASP A 101 -1.52 -0.68 17.84
CA ASP A 101 -0.19 -1.11 18.28
C ASP A 101 0.90 -0.05 18.02
N GLU A 102 0.53 1.22 17.83
CA GLU A 102 1.42 2.35 17.56
C GLU A 102 2.23 2.21 16.26
N ARG A 103 1.82 1.31 15.37
CA ARG A 103 2.48 1.08 14.09
C ARG A 103 2.08 2.13 13.06
N PRO A 104 3.02 2.81 12.39
CA PRO A 104 2.70 3.67 11.26
C PRO A 104 2.11 2.84 10.12
N VAL A 105 1.05 3.38 9.53
CA VAL A 105 0.27 2.76 8.48
C VAL A 105 0.25 3.68 7.27
N LEU A 106 0.34 3.09 6.07
CA LEU A 106 0.08 3.75 4.81
C LEU A 106 -1.03 2.99 4.07
N ALA A 107 -2.16 3.64 3.80
CA ALA A 107 -3.31 3.06 3.13
C ALA A 107 -3.63 3.76 1.80
N VAL A 108 -4.09 2.97 0.82
CA VAL A 108 -4.74 3.44 -0.41
C VAL A 108 -6.06 2.69 -0.55
N GLU A 109 -7.14 3.43 -0.76
CA GLU A 109 -8.50 2.88 -0.82
C GLU A 109 -9.10 3.05 -2.22
N LEU A 110 -9.68 1.96 -2.73
CA LEU A 110 -10.37 1.93 -4.01
C LEU A 110 -11.86 1.71 -3.78
N PRO A 111 -12.74 2.65 -4.20
CA PRO A 111 -14.18 2.41 -4.16
C PRO A 111 -14.53 1.15 -4.94
N ILE A 112 -15.37 0.29 -4.38
CA ILE A 112 -15.65 -1.03 -4.98
C ILE A 112 -16.17 -0.92 -6.42
N ALA A 113 -16.96 0.13 -6.72
CA ALA A 113 -17.51 0.42 -8.04
C ALA A 113 -16.45 0.73 -9.12
N ARG A 114 -15.20 1.00 -8.73
CA ARG A 114 -14.07 1.26 -9.63
C ARG A 114 -12.93 0.27 -9.46
N ALA A 115 -13.05 -0.70 -8.55
CA ALA A 115 -12.00 -1.66 -8.29
C ALA A 115 -11.79 -2.55 -9.53
N SER A 116 -10.54 -2.62 -9.97
CA SER A 116 -10.09 -3.46 -11.08
C SER A 116 -8.64 -3.89 -10.84
N GLY A 117 -8.15 -4.88 -11.59
CA GLY A 117 -6.75 -5.30 -11.48
C GLY A 117 -5.76 -4.18 -11.79
N ASP A 118 -6.09 -3.27 -12.70
CA ASP A 118 -5.26 -2.12 -13.03
C ASP A 118 -5.25 -1.05 -11.92
N GLU A 119 -6.40 -0.80 -11.29
CA GLU A 119 -6.50 0.12 -10.15
C GLU A 119 -5.80 -0.45 -8.92
N LEU A 120 -5.94 -1.75 -8.66
CA LEU A 120 -5.20 -2.47 -7.62
C LEU A 120 -3.69 -2.41 -7.86
N GLY A 121 -3.24 -2.72 -9.08
CA GLY A 121 -1.82 -2.61 -9.45
C GLY A 121 -1.28 -1.18 -9.25
N THR A 122 -2.05 -0.17 -9.64
CA THR A 122 -1.70 1.25 -9.42
C THR A 122 -1.61 1.59 -7.93
N ALA A 123 -2.55 1.11 -7.10
CA ALA A 123 -2.54 1.34 -5.65
C ALA A 123 -1.32 0.71 -4.97
N LEU A 124 -0.99 -0.53 -5.32
CA LEU A 124 0.16 -1.26 -4.78
C LEU A 124 1.50 -0.60 -5.17
N VAL A 125 1.67 -0.20 -6.43
CA VAL A 125 2.88 0.50 -6.88
C VAL A 125 2.97 1.89 -6.27
N ARG A 126 1.84 2.59 -6.05
CA ARG A 126 1.80 3.87 -5.32
C ARG A 126 2.36 3.70 -3.90
N ILE A 127 1.93 2.67 -3.18
CA ILE A 127 2.44 2.37 -1.84
C ILE A 127 3.96 2.13 -1.85
N ALA A 128 4.45 1.29 -2.77
CA ALA A 128 5.88 1.01 -2.90
C ALA A 128 6.69 2.29 -3.24
N ALA A 129 6.19 3.09 -4.17
CA ALA A 129 6.81 4.36 -4.60
C ALA A 129 6.89 5.39 -3.46
N ILE A 130 5.82 5.54 -2.68
CA ILE A 130 5.82 6.39 -1.48
C ILE A 130 6.84 5.85 -0.46
N GLY A 131 6.91 4.53 -0.30
CA GLY A 131 7.91 3.86 0.52
C GLY A 131 9.35 4.22 0.12
N ASP A 132 9.65 4.19 -1.18
CA ASP A 132 10.96 4.57 -1.75
C ASP A 132 11.30 6.04 -1.53
N GLN A 133 10.32 6.93 -1.72
CA GLN A 133 10.51 8.37 -1.61
C GLN A 133 10.75 8.79 -0.16
N LEU A 134 10.08 8.14 0.77
CA LEU A 134 10.19 8.42 2.20
C LEU A 134 11.28 7.60 2.91
N LEU A 135 12.05 6.78 2.19
CA LEU A 135 13.02 5.87 2.78
C LEU A 135 14.03 6.57 3.69
N ASP A 136 14.63 7.66 3.19
CA ASP A 136 15.65 8.40 3.94
C ASP A 136 15.03 9.15 5.13
N GLU A 137 13.83 9.69 4.97
CA GLU A 137 13.14 10.43 6.02
C GLU A 137 12.64 9.52 7.14
N SER A 138 12.27 8.28 6.80
CA SER A 138 11.70 7.28 7.70
C SER A 138 12.72 6.28 8.26
N ARG A 139 14.00 6.40 7.90
CA ARG A 139 15.04 5.43 8.28
C ARG A 139 15.15 5.22 9.79
N ASP A 140 14.90 6.26 10.59
CA ASP A 140 14.94 6.23 12.05
C ASP A 140 13.77 5.43 12.67
N TRP A 141 12.69 5.24 11.93
CA TRP A 141 11.60 4.33 12.29
C TRP A 141 11.85 2.90 11.81
N LEU A 142 12.47 2.75 10.63
CA LEU A 142 12.63 1.44 9.99
C LEU A 142 13.77 0.61 10.58
N TRP A 143 14.87 1.25 10.99
CA TRP A 143 16.05 0.57 11.50
C TRP A 143 16.57 1.20 12.78
N LEU A 144 17.01 0.35 13.70
CA LEU A 144 17.66 0.78 14.94
C LEU A 144 18.86 1.68 14.60
N GLY A 145 18.85 2.90 15.13
CA GLY A 145 19.89 3.91 14.87
C GLY A 145 19.83 4.56 13.49
N GLY A 146 18.79 4.32 12.69
CA GLY A 146 18.58 4.96 11.40
C GLY A 146 19.57 4.56 10.30
N ARG A 147 20.31 3.47 10.49
CA ARG A 147 21.29 2.98 9.51
C ARG A 147 20.60 2.04 8.51
N ILE A 148 20.49 2.51 7.28
CA ILE A 148 19.99 1.70 6.16
C ILE A 148 20.99 0.55 5.92
N PRO A 149 20.54 -0.72 5.88
CA PRO A 149 21.37 -1.86 5.49
C PRO A 149 21.91 -1.68 4.07
N ASP A 150 23.00 -2.39 3.74
CA ASP A 150 23.43 -2.48 2.35
C ASP A 150 22.47 -3.39 1.58
N LEU A 151 21.82 -2.82 0.55
CA LEU A 151 20.82 -3.48 -0.28
C LEU A 151 21.23 -3.47 -1.77
N SER A 152 22.49 -3.12 -2.08
CA SER A 152 22.98 -2.91 -3.45
C SER A 152 22.85 -4.15 -4.36
N ASP A 153 22.98 -5.34 -3.78
CA ASP A 153 22.83 -6.61 -4.49
C ASP A 153 21.37 -7.07 -4.63
N ARG A 154 20.42 -6.39 -3.98
CA ARG A 154 19.01 -6.77 -4.07
C ARG A 154 18.38 -6.32 -5.38
N ARG A 155 17.40 -7.12 -5.82
CA ARG A 155 16.48 -6.79 -6.91
C ARG A 155 15.05 -6.92 -6.42
N PRO A 156 14.13 -6.02 -6.83
CA PRO A 156 12.74 -6.10 -6.41
C PRO A 156 12.10 -7.40 -6.90
N ARG A 157 11.35 -8.10 -6.04
CA ARG A 157 10.60 -9.31 -6.41
C ARG A 157 9.54 -9.06 -7.47
N ASN A 158 8.97 -7.86 -7.50
CA ASN A 158 7.86 -7.43 -8.34
C ASN A 158 8.28 -6.35 -9.35
N GLU A 159 9.46 -6.48 -9.97
CA GLU A 159 9.99 -5.50 -10.92
C GLU A 159 9.05 -5.25 -12.11
N SER A 160 8.47 -6.30 -12.68
CA SER A 160 7.50 -6.20 -13.79
C SER A 160 6.25 -5.39 -13.41
N LEU A 161 5.76 -5.53 -12.18
CA LEU A 161 4.65 -4.74 -11.64
C LEU A 161 5.03 -3.27 -11.55
N LEU A 162 6.22 -2.97 -10.99
CA LEU A 162 6.72 -1.59 -10.87
C LEU A 162 6.80 -0.92 -12.24
N ASP A 163 7.39 -1.60 -13.22
CA ASP A 163 7.57 -1.07 -14.57
C ASP A 163 6.23 -0.85 -15.29
N ARG A 164 5.27 -1.77 -15.12
CA ARG A 164 3.94 -1.67 -15.75
C ARG A 164 3.18 -0.41 -15.30
N PHE A 165 3.25 -0.04 -14.02
CA PHE A 165 2.46 1.08 -13.48
C PHE A 165 3.26 2.36 -13.23
N ALA A 166 4.59 2.35 -13.36
CA ALA A 166 5.43 3.54 -13.22
C ALA A 166 4.95 4.76 -14.05
N PRO A 167 4.50 4.61 -15.31
CA PRO A 167 4.01 5.75 -16.10
C PRO A 167 2.80 6.47 -15.49
N ARG A 168 1.92 5.74 -14.78
CA ARG A 168 0.75 6.32 -14.11
C ARG A 168 1.09 7.11 -12.84
N LEU A 169 2.32 6.95 -12.35
CA LEU A 169 2.81 7.56 -11.11
C LEU A 169 3.98 8.50 -11.37
N ALA A 170 4.20 8.92 -12.63
CA ALA A 170 5.34 9.75 -13.01
C ALA A 170 5.43 11.05 -12.19
N GLU A 171 4.30 11.69 -11.87
CA GLU A 171 4.27 12.90 -11.02
C GLU A 171 4.70 12.63 -9.58
N LEU A 172 4.39 11.44 -9.06
CA LEU A 172 4.79 11.00 -7.72
C LEU A 172 6.28 10.57 -7.68
N LEU A 173 6.72 9.92 -8.76
CA LEU A 173 8.08 9.38 -8.94
C LEU A 173 9.08 10.42 -9.45
N GLY A 174 8.60 11.59 -9.88
CA GLY A 174 9.42 12.68 -10.37
C GLY A 174 10.23 13.37 -9.27
N PRO A 175 11.30 14.10 -9.63
CA PRO A 175 12.01 14.94 -8.67
C PRO A 175 11.05 15.98 -8.08
N ARG A 176 11.00 16.06 -6.74
CA ARG A 176 10.26 17.12 -6.05
C ARG A 176 10.93 18.46 -6.38
N VAL A 177 10.13 19.41 -6.88
CA VAL A 177 10.56 20.80 -7.15
C VAL A 177 10.81 21.53 -5.83
#